data_AF-A0A8H9P0R5-F1
#
_entry.id   AF-A0A8H9P0R5-F1
#
_cell.length_a   1.000
_cell.length_b   1.000
_cell.length_c   1.000
_cell.angle_alpha   90.00
_cell.angle_beta   90.00
_cell.angle_gamma   90.00
#
_symmetry.space_group_name_H-M   'P 1'
#
loop_
_entity.id
_entity.type
_entity.pdbx_description
1 polymer ?
#
loop_
_entity_poly.entity_id
_entity_poly.type
_entity_poly.pdbx_seq_one_letter_code
_entity_poly.pdbx_strand_id
1 'polypeptide(L)'
;MEEDKRLLVWLRPGNNPEDGKALDIMERLPRRSRGEFYRKALVIASALHELDPRLINLLAAQTTTSFNAETLSNILSQTLGIAVERNSSPVETQATGIRATTIIDSDKPAEQKEPIPKPSLMMQTLKR
;
A
#
# COMPACT_ATOMS: atom_id res chain seq x y z
N MET A 1 -33.08 5.42 -0.75
CA MET A 1 -31.89 5.33 -1.61
C MET A 1 -30.81 6.10 -0.88
N GLU A 2 -29.69 5.47 -0.58
CA GLU A 2 -28.55 6.18 0.01
C GLU A 2 -27.84 6.91 -1.13
N GLU A 3 -27.77 8.24 -1.04
CA GLU A 3 -27.16 9.08 -2.06
C GLU A 3 -25.66 9.26 -1.80
N ASP A 4 -24.87 9.30 -2.87
CA ASP A 4 -23.43 9.57 -2.78
C ASP A 4 -23.18 10.98 -2.24
N LYS A 5 -22.47 11.07 -1.12
CA LYS A 5 -22.10 12.35 -0.51
C LYS A 5 -20.75 12.85 -1.03
N ARG A 6 -20.71 14.08 -1.55
CA ARG A 6 -19.46 14.74 -1.93
C ARG A 6 -18.79 15.37 -0.70
N LEU A 7 -17.50 15.03 -0.48
CA LEU A 7 -16.65 15.62 0.55
C LEU A 7 -15.58 16.51 -0.11
N LEU A 8 -15.32 17.69 0.45
CA LEU A 8 -14.21 18.57 0.06
C LEU A 8 -13.33 18.81 1.28
N VAL A 9 -12.07 18.40 1.20
CA VAL A 9 -11.07 18.54 2.28
C VAL A 9 -9.83 19.19 1.70
N TRP A 10 -9.23 20.11 2.46
CA TRP A 10 -8.02 20.82 2.09
C TRP A 10 -6.86 20.36 2.95
N LEU A 11 -5.82 19.82 2.32
CA LEU A 11 -4.53 19.56 2.94
C LEU A 11 -3.70 20.86 2.93
N ARG A 12 -3.04 21.19 4.04
CA ARG A 12 -2.25 22.42 4.20
C ARG A 12 -0.79 22.08 4.50
N PRO A 13 -0.01 21.64 3.49
CA PRO A 13 1.37 21.20 3.68
C PRO A 13 2.31 22.29 4.20
N GLY A 14 1.97 23.57 4.01
CA GLY A 14 2.77 24.69 4.54
C GLY A 14 2.68 24.88 6.06
N ASN A 15 1.57 24.46 6.67
CA ASN A 15 1.35 24.60 8.12
C ASN A 15 1.47 23.27 8.86
N ASN A 16 1.16 22.16 8.18
CA ASN A 16 1.13 20.82 8.75
C ASN A 16 2.09 19.92 7.95
N PRO A 17 3.23 19.49 8.54
CA PRO A 17 4.15 18.57 7.86
C PRO A 17 3.51 17.20 7.57
N GLU A 18 2.54 16.78 8.40
CA GLU A 18 1.72 15.57 8.24
C GLU A 18 0.99 15.58 6.88
N ASP A 19 0.39 16.72 6.53
CA ASP A 19 -0.37 16.92 5.30
C ASP A 19 0.55 16.84 4.07
N GLY A 20 1.79 17.32 4.20
CA GLY A 20 2.82 17.21 3.15
C GLY A 20 3.18 15.76 2.85
N LYS A 21 3.43 14.95 3.89
CA LYS A 21 3.69 13.52 3.71
C LYS A 21 2.50 12.77 3.13
N ALA A 22 1.29 13.09 3.59
CA ALA A 22 0.08 12.52 3.03
C ALA A 22 -0.01 12.83 1.52
N LEU A 23 0.25 14.08 1.12
CA LEU A 23 0.27 14.50 -0.28
C LEU A 23 1.33 13.75 -1.10
N ASP A 24 2.55 13.58 -0.58
CA ASP A 24 3.61 12.82 -1.25
C ASP A 24 3.20 11.36 -1.52
N ILE A 25 2.55 10.71 -0.55
CA ILE A 25 2.02 9.34 -0.71
C ILE A 25 0.93 9.33 -1.78
N MET A 26 0.01 10.29 -1.74
CA MET A 26 -1.09 10.39 -2.70
C MET A 26 -0.61 10.65 -4.13
N GLU A 27 0.48 11.41 -4.30
CA GLU A 27 1.05 11.70 -5.61
C GLU A 27 1.73 10.49 -6.24
N ARG A 28 2.34 9.62 -5.43
CA ARG A 28 2.95 8.36 -5.89
C ARG A 28 1.93 7.34 -6.39
N LEU A 29 0.67 7.45 -5.99
CA LEU A 29 -0.38 6.54 -6.42
C LEU A 29 -0.79 6.79 -7.89
N PRO A 30 -1.05 5.72 -8.67
CA PRO A 30 -1.63 5.83 -10.01
C PRO A 30 -2.95 6.63 -9.99
N ARG A 31 -3.13 7.55 -10.94
CA ARG A 31 -4.31 8.44 -10.97
C ARG A 31 -5.65 7.68 -10.91
N ARG A 32 -5.72 6.48 -11.51
CA ARG A 32 -6.92 5.63 -11.53
C ARG A 32 -7.30 5.07 -10.16
N SER A 33 -6.34 4.85 -9.25
CA SER A 33 -6.59 4.25 -7.92
C SER A 33 -6.73 5.27 -6.80
N ARG A 34 -6.37 6.55 -7.03
CA ARG A 34 -6.45 7.61 -6.01
C ARG A 34 -7.84 7.77 -5.40
N GLY A 35 -8.89 7.76 -6.22
CA GLY A 35 -10.27 7.90 -5.74
C GLY A 35 -10.70 6.78 -4.80
N GLU A 36 -10.35 5.53 -5.14
CA GLU A 36 -10.64 4.37 -4.29
C GLU A 36 -9.82 4.41 -2.98
N PHE A 37 -8.55 4.82 -3.08
CA PHE A 37 -7.68 5.01 -1.93
C PHE A 37 -8.27 6.03 -0.95
N TYR A 38 -8.75 7.19 -1.42
CA TYR A 38 -9.38 8.21 -0.56
C TYR A 38 -10.63 7.68 0.13
N ARG A 39 -11.48 6.95 -0.59
CA ARG A 39 -12.68 6.34 -0.02
C ARG A 39 -12.32 5.34 1.07
N LYS A 40 -11.35 4.45 0.83
CA LYS A 40 -10.89 3.46 1.82
C LYS A 40 -10.23 4.14 3.03
N ALA A 41 -9.43 5.17 2.81
CA ALA A 41 -8.79 5.94 3.88
C ALA A 41 -9.83 6.55 4.82
N LEU A 42 -10.92 7.10 4.28
CA LEU A 42 -12.03 7.62 5.09
C LEU A 42 -12.71 6.52 5.90
N VAL A 43 -13.01 5.36 5.28
CA VAL A 43 -13.64 4.23 5.99
C VAL A 43 -12.75 3.73 7.13
N ILE A 44 -11.45 3.59 6.89
CA ILE A 44 -10.48 3.16 7.91
C ILE A 44 -10.41 4.21 9.02
N ALA A 45 -10.32 5.51 8.68
CA ALA A 45 -10.31 6.57 9.68
C ALA A 45 -11.59 6.53 10.54
N SER A 46 -12.77 6.35 9.94
CA SER A 46 -14.02 6.20 10.70
C SER A 46 -13.99 4.99 11.64
N ALA A 47 -13.56 3.83 11.16
CA ALA A 47 -13.42 2.63 12.00
C ALA A 47 -12.45 2.86 13.17
N LEU A 48 -11.29 3.49 12.92
CA LEU A 48 -10.34 3.84 13.98
C LEU A 48 -10.93 4.82 14.99
N HIS A 49 -11.78 5.76 14.55
CA HIS A 49 -12.47 6.70 15.43
C HIS A 49 -13.42 6.00 16.40
N GLU A 50 -14.12 4.97 15.91
CA GLU A 50 -15.05 4.18 16.72
C GLU A 50 -14.31 3.34 17.77
N LEU A 51 -13.11 2.85 17.46
CA LEU A 51 -12.26 2.15 18.43
C LEU A 51 -11.80 3.07 19.56
N ASP A 52 -11.17 4.19 19.20
CA ASP A 52 -10.83 5.26 20.14
C ASP A 52 -10.65 6.58 19.37
N PRO A 53 -11.39 7.66 19.74
CA PRO A 53 -11.35 8.92 19.01
C PRO A 53 -9.98 9.62 19.03
N ARG A 54 -9.10 9.28 19.98
CA ARG A 54 -7.76 9.86 20.11
C ARG A 54 -6.76 9.25 19.14
N LEU A 55 -6.99 8.02 18.67
CA LEU A 55 -6.05 7.29 17.82
C LEU A 55 -5.72 8.01 16.52
N ILE A 56 -6.74 8.55 15.84
CA ILE A 56 -6.53 9.23 14.55
C ILE A 56 -5.61 10.43 14.71
N ASN A 57 -5.85 11.25 15.74
CA ASN A 57 -5.04 12.43 16.00
C ASN A 57 -3.60 12.04 16.42
N LEU A 58 -3.44 10.98 17.20
CA LEU A 58 -2.12 10.48 17.60
C LEU A 58 -1.35 9.92 16.40
N LEU A 59 -1.99 9.11 15.56
CA LEU A 59 -1.37 8.57 14.35
C LEU A 59 -1.00 9.70 13.38
N ALA A 60 -1.90 10.67 13.20
CA ALA A 60 -1.65 11.83 12.37
C ALA A 60 -0.53 12.74 12.91
N ALA A 61 -0.26 12.77 14.22
CA ALA A 61 0.87 13.53 14.78
C ALA A 61 2.21 12.77 14.70
N GLN A 62 2.16 11.44 14.62
CA GLN A 62 3.34 10.59 14.57
C GLN A 62 3.85 10.35 13.15
N THR A 63 3.05 10.67 12.13
CA THR A 63 3.46 10.56 10.73
C THR A 63 4.67 11.43 10.37
N THR A 64 4.94 12.52 11.10
CA THR A 64 6.12 13.37 10.93
C THR A 64 7.45 12.64 11.19
N THR A 65 7.49 11.60 12.04
CA THR A 65 8.72 10.87 12.39
C THR A 65 8.60 9.43 11.93
N SER A 66 9.51 8.97 11.05
CA SER A 66 9.64 7.58 10.55
C SER A 66 8.60 6.57 11.07
N PHE A 67 7.39 6.62 10.49
CA PHE A 67 6.29 5.77 10.93
C PHE A 67 6.61 4.31 10.58
N ASN A 68 6.78 3.49 11.62
CA ASN A 68 7.13 2.08 11.47
C ASN A 68 6.13 1.19 12.25
N ALA A 69 6.22 -0.12 12.04
CA ALA A 69 5.33 -1.08 12.67
C ALA A 69 5.42 -1.07 14.22
N GLU A 70 6.60 -0.74 14.76
CA GLU A 70 6.84 -0.69 16.22
C GLU A 70 6.20 0.55 16.84
N THR A 71 6.32 1.70 16.20
CA THR A 71 5.64 2.94 16.58
C THR A 71 4.13 2.73 16.57
N LEU A 72 3.60 2.05 15.55
CA LEU A 72 2.18 1.71 15.49
C LEU A 72 1.77 0.79 16.64
N SER A 73 2.50 -0.31 16.90
CA SER A 73 2.17 -1.22 18.02
C SER A 73 2.23 -0.51 19.37
N ASN A 74 3.18 0.41 19.55
CA ASN A 74 3.34 1.19 20.77
C ASN A 74 2.15 2.13 20.99
N ILE A 75 1.70 2.85 19.96
CA ILE A 75 0.54 3.74 20.02
C ILE A 75 -0.73 2.94 20.34
N LEU A 76 -0.92 1.81 19.66
CA LEU A 76 -2.08 0.94 19.88
C LEU A 76 -2.07 0.36 21.30
N SER A 77 -0.93 -0.10 21.80
CA SER A 77 -0.81 -0.65 23.16
C SER A 77 -1.09 0.42 24.22
N GLN A 78 -0.60 1.65 24.02
CA GLN A 78 -0.82 2.75 24.97
C GLN A 78 -2.26 3.26 24.97
N THR A 79 -2.93 3.24 23.81
CA THR A 79 -4.27 3.82 23.66
C THR A 79 -5.36 2.81 24.01
N LEU A 80 -5.21 1.56 23.55
CA LEU A 80 -6.21 0.51 23.72
C LEU A 80 -5.95 -0.38 24.95
N GLY A 81 -4.77 -0.29 25.57
CA GLY A 81 -4.39 -1.16 26.68
C GLY A 81 -4.26 -2.64 26.31
N ILE A 82 -4.20 -2.95 25.02
CA ILE A 82 -4.07 -4.32 24.50
C ILE A 82 -2.58 -4.61 24.27
N ALA A 83 -2.08 -5.72 24.80
CA ALA A 83 -0.77 -6.23 24.44
C ALA A 83 -0.81 -6.73 22.98
N VAL A 84 -0.15 -6.02 22.06
CA VAL A 84 -0.02 -6.46 20.68
C VAL A 84 1.03 -7.57 20.62
N GLU A 85 0.59 -8.82 20.81
CA GLU A 85 1.46 -9.98 20.56
C GLU A 85 1.60 -10.19 19.04
N ARG A 86 2.84 -10.27 18.54
CA ARG A 86 3.11 -10.56 17.13
C ARG A 86 2.85 -12.05 16.87
N ASN A 87 1.59 -12.41 16.75
CA ASN A 87 1.20 -13.75 16.37
C ASN A 87 1.28 -13.80 14.84
N SER A 88 2.24 -14.54 14.29
CA SER A 88 2.38 -14.75 12.84
C SER A 88 1.31 -15.70 12.29
N SER A 89 0.06 -15.58 12.76
CA SER A 89 -1.05 -16.30 12.15
C SER A 89 -1.47 -15.59 10.87
N PRO A 90 -1.83 -16.32 9.80
CA PRO A 90 -2.38 -15.71 8.60
C PRO A 90 -3.65 -14.97 9.00
N VAL A 91 -3.69 -13.64 8.81
CA VAL A 91 -4.91 -12.86 8.97
C VAL A 91 -5.85 -13.29 7.85
N GLU A 92 -6.81 -14.15 8.20
CA GLU A 92 -7.86 -14.61 7.29
C GLU A 92 -8.75 -13.42 6.97
N THR A 93 -8.41 -12.72 5.88
CA THR A 93 -9.22 -11.62 5.38
C THR A 93 -10.48 -12.25 4.81
N GLN A 94 -11.61 -12.13 5.51
CA GLN A 94 -12.92 -12.36 4.91
C GLN A 94 -13.14 -11.29 3.85
N ALA A 95 -12.58 -11.53 2.67
CA ALA A 95 -12.74 -10.71 1.49
C ALA A 95 -14.18 -10.89 1.01
N THR A 96 -15.07 -10.00 1.45
CA THR A 96 -16.34 -9.77 0.76
C THR A 96 -16.03 -9.24 -0.64
N GLY A 97 -15.92 -10.16 -1.58
CA GLY A 97 -16.17 -10.01 -3.01
C GLY A 97 -15.51 -8.83 -3.74
N ILE A 98 -14.20 -8.88 -3.98
CA ILE A 98 -13.62 -8.27 -5.18
C ILE A 98 -12.61 -9.25 -5.79
N ARG A 99 -13.03 -9.95 -6.85
CA ARG A 99 -12.14 -10.70 -7.75
C ARG A 99 -11.26 -9.69 -8.50
N ALA A 100 -10.02 -9.53 -8.06
CA ALA A 100 -8.92 -9.13 -8.92
C ALA A 100 -8.00 -10.34 -9.08
N THR A 101 -8.13 -11.04 -10.20
CA THR A 101 -7.25 -12.16 -10.56
C THR A 101 -5.88 -11.59 -10.92
N THR A 102 -4.96 -11.60 -9.97
CA THR A 102 -3.53 -11.60 -10.27
C THR A 102 -2.97 -12.92 -9.77
N ILE A 103 -2.81 -13.87 -10.70
CA ILE A 103 -2.07 -15.10 -10.45
C ILE A 103 -0.60 -14.70 -10.40
N ILE A 104 -0.04 -14.68 -9.19
CA ILE A 104 1.41 -14.70 -8.98
C ILE A 104 1.74 -16.15 -8.65
N ASP A 105 2.06 -16.91 -9.68
CA ASP A 105 2.66 -18.23 -9.54
C ASP A 105 4.14 -18.00 -9.23
N SER A 106 4.55 -18.33 -8.01
CA SER A 106 5.92 -18.24 -7.55
C SER A 106 6.29 -19.56 -6.90
N ASP A 107 6.44 -20.60 -7.71
CA ASP A 107 7.38 -21.68 -7.37
C ASP A 107 7.84 -22.47 -8.61
N LYS A 108 9.02 -22.12 -9.14
CA LYS A 108 9.83 -23.08 -9.91
C LYS A 108 11.32 -22.75 -9.77
N PRO A 109 12.16 -23.68 -9.28
CA PRO A 109 13.58 -23.43 -9.07
C PRO A 109 14.36 -23.33 -10.39
N ALA A 110 15.41 -22.51 -10.34
CA ALA A 110 16.27 -22.14 -11.46
C ALA A 110 16.93 -23.34 -12.15
N GLU A 111 16.69 -23.48 -13.45
CA GLU A 111 17.36 -24.45 -14.31
C GLU A 111 18.29 -23.70 -15.28
N GLN A 112 19.59 -23.96 -15.15
CA GLN A 112 20.66 -23.39 -15.97
C GLN A 112 20.44 -23.75 -17.44
N LYS A 113 20.44 -22.76 -18.34
CA LYS A 113 20.53 -22.99 -19.79
C LYS A 113 21.86 -22.46 -20.32
N GLU A 114 22.56 -23.37 -20.98
CA GLU A 114 23.86 -23.29 -21.66
C GLU A 114 24.01 -22.07 -22.60
N PRO A 115 25.26 -21.67 -22.92
CA PRO A 115 25.55 -20.46 -23.68
C PRO A 115 25.09 -20.52 -25.14
N ILE A 116 24.57 -19.38 -25.60
CA ILE A 116 24.04 -19.14 -26.96
C ILE A 116 25.15 -19.36 -28.01
N PRO A 117 24.94 -20.15 -29.09
CA PRO A 117 25.90 -20.25 -30.18
C PRO A 117 25.88 -19.00 -31.07
N LYS A 118 27.07 -18.53 -31.48
CA LYS A 118 27.25 -17.38 -32.38
C LYS A 118 26.62 -17.66 -33.77
N PRO A 119 26.03 -16.65 -34.45
CA PRO A 119 25.51 -16.85 -35.80
C PRO A 119 26.67 -17.10 -36.80
N SER A 120 26.52 -18.16 -37.60
CA SER A 120 27.42 -18.52 -38.70
C SER A 120 27.25 -17.55 -39.88
N LEU A 121 28.32 -16.86 -40.25
CA LEU A 121 28.35 -16.00 -41.43
C LEU A 121 28.53 -16.88 -42.69
N MET A 122 27.43 -17.22 -43.37
CA MET A 122 27.52 -17.87 -44.68
C MET A 122 28.02 -16.87 -45.72
N MET A 123 29.28 -17.05 -46.15
CA MET A 123 29.85 -16.47 -47.36
C MET A 123 29.07 -16.99 -48.58
N GLN A 124 28.26 -16.14 -49.21
CA GLN A 124 27.75 -16.43 -50.55
C GLN A 124 28.83 -16.03 -51.56
N THR A 125 29.37 -17.04 -52.24
CA THR A 125 30.19 -16.89 -53.43
C THR A 125 29.29 -16.50 -54.60
N LEU A 126 29.53 -15.34 -55.19
CA LEU A 126 29.00 -15.01 -56.51
C LEU A 126 30.16 -14.69 -57.45
N LYS A 127 30.54 -15.70 -58.24
CA LYS A 127 31.35 -15.53 -59.45
C LYS A 127 30.40 -15.21 -60.61
N ARG A 128 30.66 -14.11 -61.31
CA ARG A 128 30.81 -14.05 -62.77
C ARG A 128 31.55 -12.79 -63.15
#